data_AF-A0A0W1A577-F1
#
_entry.id   AF-A0A0W1A577-F1
#
_cell.length_a   1.000
_cell.length_b   1.000
_cell.length_c   1.000
_cell.angle_alpha   90.00
_cell.angle_beta   90.00
_cell.angle_gamma   90.00
#
_symmetry.space_group_name_H-M   'P 1'
#
loop_
_entity.id
_entity.type
_entity.pdbx_description
1 polymer ?
#
loop_
_entity_poly.entity_id
_entity_poly.type
_entity_poly.pdbx_seq_one_letter_code
_entity_poly.pdbx_strand_id
1 'polypeptide(L)'
;MMYKSKLIVLLSSVLWATASLAGHAKPEACPSINSIQAEGVSMSSEIVQGVYLTYNLNHYNTSYNWVFIVGPILAEDDDNAIVEGNKSLSMMSGNPNPEDDGDGNWICEYTMNSEDMAAFAVEADDMISPLKMTRYFRKGR
;
A
#
# COMPACT_ATOMS: atom_id res chain seq x y z
N MET A 1 -63.70 23.03 -39.39
CA MET A 1 -63.94 22.96 -37.93
C MET A 1 -62.76 22.23 -37.28
N MET A 2 -62.13 22.86 -36.30
CA MET A 2 -60.90 22.44 -35.62
C MET A 2 -61.09 21.21 -34.73
N TYR A 3 -60.14 20.26 -34.76
CA TYR A 3 -59.92 19.32 -33.68
C TYR A 3 -58.53 19.53 -33.08
N LYS A 4 -58.53 19.83 -31.78
CA LYS A 4 -57.38 20.30 -31.00
C LYS A 4 -56.49 19.12 -30.63
N SER A 5 -55.25 19.12 -31.14
CA SER A 5 -54.20 18.18 -30.73
C SER A 5 -53.85 18.41 -29.24
N LYS A 6 -53.93 17.36 -28.41
CA LYS A 6 -53.42 17.40 -27.04
C LYS A 6 -52.08 16.66 -27.00
N LEU A 7 -51.00 17.42 -27.01
CA LEU A 7 -49.64 16.94 -26.75
C LEU A 7 -49.55 16.52 -25.28
N ILE A 8 -49.36 15.23 -25.03
CA ILE A 8 -48.99 14.70 -23.71
C ILE A 8 -47.47 14.72 -23.65
N VAL A 9 -46.91 15.63 -22.86
CA VAL A 9 -45.47 15.75 -22.60
C VAL A 9 -45.07 14.63 -21.64
N LEU A 10 -44.19 13.72 -22.09
CA LEU A 10 -43.53 12.75 -21.22
C LEU A 10 -42.44 13.48 -20.43
N LEU A 11 -42.67 13.67 -19.13
CA LEU A 11 -41.66 14.15 -18.19
C LEU A 11 -40.76 12.96 -17.80
N SER A 12 -39.68 12.77 -18.56
CA SER A 12 -38.61 11.84 -18.19
C SER A 12 -37.85 12.41 -16.99
N SER A 13 -38.12 11.89 -15.80
CA SER A 13 -37.38 12.22 -14.58
C SER A 13 -35.90 11.89 -14.77
N VAL A 14 -35.05 12.90 -14.60
CA VAL A 14 -33.59 12.80 -14.61
C VAL A 14 -33.17 11.81 -13.54
N LEU A 15 -32.56 10.70 -13.96
CA LEU A 15 -31.98 9.70 -13.07
C LEU A 15 -30.90 10.39 -12.22
N TRP A 16 -30.98 10.19 -10.91
CA TRP A 16 -29.98 10.64 -9.97
C TRP A 16 -28.63 10.01 -10.36
N ALA A 17 -27.71 10.84 -10.84
CA ALA A 17 -26.31 10.50 -10.86
C ALA A 17 -25.84 10.49 -9.39
N THR A 18 -25.86 9.31 -8.75
CA THR A 18 -25.08 9.14 -7.53
C THR A 18 -23.62 9.22 -7.92
N ALA A 19 -23.00 10.36 -7.67
CA ALA A 19 -21.56 10.49 -7.73
C ALA A 19 -20.96 9.53 -6.70
N SER A 20 -20.54 8.35 -7.15
CA SER A 20 -19.61 7.52 -6.40
C SER A 20 -18.25 8.23 -6.45
N LEU A 21 -18.05 9.21 -5.58
CA LEU A 21 -16.69 9.54 -5.14
C LEU A 21 -16.22 8.30 -4.38
N ALA A 22 -15.66 7.33 -5.12
CA ALA A 22 -14.85 6.28 -4.55
C ALA A 22 -13.53 6.92 -4.06
N GLY A 23 -13.61 7.73 -3.00
CA GLY A 23 -12.45 7.89 -2.14
C GLY A 23 -12.11 6.49 -1.63
N HIS A 24 -10.90 6.01 -1.89
CA HIS A 24 -10.46 4.70 -1.40
C HIS A 24 -10.78 4.60 0.09
N ALA A 25 -11.71 3.71 0.44
CA ALA A 25 -12.19 3.61 1.81
C ALA A 25 -11.00 3.28 2.72
N LYS A 26 -10.87 4.01 3.81
CA LYS A 26 -9.80 3.79 4.79
C LYS A 26 -9.82 2.34 5.27
N PRO A 27 -8.71 1.58 5.17
CA PRO A 27 -8.61 0.24 5.73
C PRO A 27 -8.90 0.25 7.22
N GLU A 28 -9.57 -0.80 7.71
CA GLU A 28 -9.92 -0.93 9.13
C GLU A 28 -8.68 -1.17 10.01
N ALA A 29 -7.68 -1.86 9.46
CA ALA A 29 -6.45 -2.21 10.17
C ALA A 29 -5.26 -2.33 9.22
N CYS A 30 -4.07 -2.08 9.76
CA CYS A 30 -2.81 -2.43 9.11
C CYS A 30 -2.56 -3.94 9.18
N PRO A 31 -1.72 -4.49 8.28
CA PRO A 31 -1.18 -5.84 8.42
C PRO A 31 -0.58 -6.06 9.82
N SER A 32 -0.88 -7.21 10.42
CA SER A 32 -0.26 -7.54 11.71
C SER A 32 1.21 -7.93 11.50
N ILE A 33 2.07 -7.61 12.47
CA ILE A 33 3.48 -8.03 12.44
C ILE A 33 3.60 -9.55 12.35
N ASN A 34 2.74 -10.30 13.05
CA ASN A 34 2.73 -11.76 12.98
C ASN A 34 2.42 -12.27 11.56
N SER A 35 1.48 -11.63 10.86
CA SER A 35 1.17 -11.96 9.46
C SER A 35 2.37 -11.67 8.55
N ILE A 36 3.02 -10.50 8.73
CA ILE A 36 4.20 -10.11 7.95
C ILE A 36 5.38 -11.06 8.20
N GLN A 37 5.65 -11.41 9.46
CA GLN A 37 6.74 -12.32 9.83
C GLN A 37 6.50 -13.76 9.36
N ALA A 38 5.24 -14.24 9.38
CA ALA A 38 4.91 -15.57 8.91
C ALA A 38 5.05 -15.71 7.39
N GLU A 39 4.76 -14.63 6.66
CA GLU A 39 4.87 -14.60 5.21
C GLU A 39 6.30 -14.32 4.73
N GLY A 40 7.00 -13.40 5.38
CA GLY A 40 8.34 -12.98 5.01
C GLY A 40 8.38 -12.04 3.80
N VAL A 41 9.60 -11.67 3.41
CA VAL A 41 9.90 -10.96 2.16
C VAL A 41 10.48 -11.93 1.14
N SER A 42 10.07 -11.79 -0.12
CA SER A 42 10.41 -12.73 -1.20
C SER A 42 11.04 -12.07 -2.42
N MET A 43 11.05 -10.74 -2.46
CA MET A 43 11.58 -9.94 -3.56
C MET A 43 12.52 -8.87 -3.03
N SER A 44 13.44 -8.45 -3.89
CA SER A 44 14.37 -7.35 -3.63
C SER A 44 14.51 -6.46 -4.86
N SER A 45 15.01 -5.25 -4.63
CA SER A 45 15.47 -4.37 -5.70
C SER A 45 16.61 -3.50 -5.19
N GLU A 46 17.71 -3.48 -5.94
CA GLU A 46 18.80 -2.55 -5.71
C GLU A 46 18.35 -1.12 -6.04
N ILE A 47 18.48 -0.20 -5.08
CA ILE A 47 18.07 1.20 -5.22
C ILE A 47 19.27 2.14 -5.43
N VAL A 48 20.43 1.76 -4.91
CA VAL A 48 21.75 2.34 -5.17
C VAL A 48 22.79 1.25 -4.90
N GLN A 49 23.98 1.37 -5.48
CA GLN A 49 25.02 0.34 -5.42
C GLN A 49 25.20 -0.26 -4.02
N GLY A 50 24.88 -1.56 -3.88
CA GLY A 50 24.98 -2.33 -2.64
C GLY A 50 23.88 -2.08 -1.60
N VAL A 51 22.85 -1.31 -1.94
CA VAL A 51 21.71 -0.96 -1.08
C VAL A 51 20.41 -1.41 -1.72
N TYR A 52 19.68 -2.23 -0.99
CA TYR A 52 18.46 -2.88 -1.45
C TYR A 52 17.25 -2.48 -0.62
N LEU A 53 16.08 -2.54 -1.26
CA LEU A 53 14.81 -2.71 -0.58
C LEU A 53 14.37 -4.15 -0.74
N THR A 54 13.79 -4.73 0.30
CA THR A 54 13.10 -6.02 0.19
C THR A 54 11.62 -5.83 0.41
N TYR A 55 10.81 -6.63 -0.28
CA TYR A 55 9.38 -6.45 -0.28
C TYR A 55 8.61 -7.73 -0.58
N ASN A 56 7.32 -7.71 -0.26
CA ASN A 56 6.36 -8.74 -0.63
C ASN A 56 4.94 -8.17 -0.78
N LEU A 57 4.17 -8.73 -1.72
CA LEU A 57 2.77 -8.39 -1.95
C LEU A 57 1.89 -9.50 -1.37
N ASN A 58 1.08 -9.17 -0.37
CA ASN A 58 0.17 -10.13 0.26
C ASN A 58 -1.03 -9.40 0.89
N HIS A 59 -2.09 -10.14 1.21
CA HIS A 59 -3.23 -9.63 1.96
C HIS A 59 -2.97 -9.53 3.48
N TYR A 60 -2.03 -10.33 4.02
CA TYR A 60 -1.66 -10.37 5.44
C TYR A 60 -2.84 -10.55 6.42
N ASN A 61 -3.86 -11.31 6.01
CA ASN A 61 -5.13 -11.49 6.72
C ASN A 61 -5.97 -10.22 6.87
N THR A 62 -5.82 -9.26 5.95
CA THR A 62 -6.68 -8.07 5.84
C THR A 62 -7.58 -8.17 4.59
N SER A 63 -8.53 -7.25 4.46
CA SER A 63 -9.41 -7.15 3.28
C SER A 63 -8.72 -6.55 2.05
N TYR A 64 -7.52 -5.99 2.19
CA TYR A 64 -6.80 -5.25 1.16
C TYR A 64 -5.48 -5.94 0.82
N ASN A 65 -4.93 -5.64 -0.35
CA ASN A 65 -3.57 -6.03 -0.72
C ASN A 65 -2.58 -5.00 -0.20
N TRP A 66 -1.41 -5.48 0.24
CA TRP A 66 -0.36 -4.62 0.74
C TRP A 66 0.98 -5.01 0.14
N VAL A 67 1.70 -4.02 -0.34
CA VAL A 67 3.13 -4.13 -0.60
C VAL A 67 3.84 -3.78 0.71
N PHE A 68 4.34 -4.80 1.38
CA PHE A 68 5.22 -4.63 2.54
C PHE A 68 6.65 -4.41 2.04
N ILE A 69 7.35 -3.43 2.61
CA ILE A 69 8.68 -2.99 2.19
C ILE A 69 9.53 -2.77 3.45
N VAL A 70 10.74 -3.32 3.47
CA VAL A 70 11.73 -3.08 4.53
C VAL A 70 13.10 -2.78 3.95
N GLY A 71 13.78 -1.81 4.56
CA GLY A 71 15.14 -1.40 4.20
C GLY A 71 15.50 -0.03 4.76
N PRO A 72 16.62 0.58 4.32
CA PRO A 72 17.61 0.04 3.39
C PRO A 72 18.34 -1.20 3.94
N ILE A 73 18.76 -2.10 3.05
CA ILE A 73 19.53 -3.31 3.36
C ILE A 73 20.85 -3.28 2.60
N LEU A 74 21.96 -3.45 3.30
CA LEU A 74 23.28 -3.59 2.67
C LEU A 74 23.52 -5.04 2.30
N ALA A 75 23.71 -5.33 1.01
CA ALA A 75 23.92 -6.68 0.51
C ALA A 75 24.76 -6.69 -0.77
N GLU A 76 25.34 -7.85 -1.11
CA GLU A 76 26.14 -8.04 -2.32
C GLU A 76 25.27 -8.34 -3.55
N ASP A 77 24.10 -8.95 -3.33
CA ASP A 77 23.15 -9.39 -4.35
C ASP A 77 21.73 -9.48 -3.77
N ASP A 78 20.75 -9.73 -4.66
CA ASP A 78 19.33 -9.84 -4.33
C ASP A 78 19.03 -10.97 -3.32
N ASP A 79 19.66 -12.14 -3.48
CA ASP A 79 19.41 -13.30 -2.60
C ASP A 79 19.86 -13.00 -1.17
N ASN A 80 21.04 -12.40 -1.02
CA ASN A 80 21.55 -11.94 0.27
C ASN A 80 20.66 -10.84 0.85
N ALA A 81 20.17 -9.90 0.03
CA ALA A 81 19.23 -8.87 0.48
C ALA A 81 17.95 -9.49 1.05
N ILE A 82 17.35 -10.46 0.36
CA ILE A 82 16.14 -11.17 0.83
C ILE A 82 16.40 -11.91 2.15
N VAL A 83 17.55 -12.56 2.29
CA VAL A 83 17.93 -13.24 3.53
C VAL A 83 18.05 -12.25 4.69
N GLU A 84 18.75 -11.13 4.51
CA GLU A 84 18.89 -10.09 5.54
C GLU A 84 17.55 -9.39 5.83
N GLY A 85 16.72 -9.18 4.81
CA GLY A 85 15.37 -8.63 4.94
C GLY A 85 14.50 -9.48 5.84
N ASN A 86 14.47 -10.80 5.60
CA ASN A 86 13.73 -11.72 6.47
C ASN A 86 14.26 -11.75 7.92
N LYS A 87 15.58 -11.68 8.11
CA LYS A 87 16.16 -11.58 9.46
C LYS A 87 15.70 -10.30 10.17
N SER A 88 15.61 -9.19 9.43
CA SER A 88 15.22 -7.89 9.98
C SER A 88 13.78 -7.83 10.50
N LEU A 89 12.88 -8.69 10.02
CA LEU A 89 11.48 -8.74 10.46
C LEU A 89 11.35 -9.06 11.96
N SER A 90 12.33 -9.77 12.53
CA SER A 90 12.38 -10.04 13.98
C SER A 90 12.61 -8.80 14.84
N MET A 91 13.07 -7.70 14.24
CA MET A 91 13.29 -6.41 14.91
C MET A 91 12.08 -5.48 14.83
N MET A 92 11.00 -5.91 14.17
CA MET A 92 9.77 -5.13 14.04
C MET A 92 8.93 -5.16 15.31
N SER A 93 8.31 -4.03 15.62
CA SER A 93 7.35 -3.89 16.72
C SER A 93 6.29 -2.84 16.40
N GLY A 94 5.23 -2.83 17.19
CA GLY A 94 4.12 -1.89 17.08
C GLY A 94 2.84 -2.47 16.48
N ASN A 95 1.83 -1.62 16.40
CA ASN A 95 0.53 -1.91 15.80
C ASN A 95 -0.01 -0.60 15.20
N PRO A 96 0.50 -0.18 14.04
CA PRO A 96 0.16 1.11 13.46
C PRO A 96 -1.30 1.16 13.02
N ASN A 97 -1.82 2.38 12.91
CA ASN A 97 -3.10 2.64 12.25
C ASN A 97 -2.84 3.07 10.81
N PRO A 98 -3.75 2.77 9.85
CA PRO A 98 -3.59 3.25 8.49
C PRO A 98 -3.61 4.78 8.42
N GLU A 99 -2.66 5.35 7.68
CA GLU A 99 -2.50 6.78 7.44
C GLU A 99 -2.54 7.08 5.93
N ASP A 100 -3.01 8.26 5.56
CA ASP A 100 -3.05 8.70 4.16
C ASP A 100 -1.65 9.24 3.77
N ASP A 101 -1.07 8.72 2.69
CA ASP A 101 0.25 9.15 2.21
C ASP A 101 0.27 10.51 1.48
N GLY A 102 -0.92 11.10 1.28
CA GLY A 102 -1.16 12.35 0.56
C GLY A 102 -1.26 12.18 -0.96
N ASP A 103 -1.00 10.97 -1.47
CA ASP A 103 -1.10 10.58 -2.88
C ASP A 103 -2.26 9.60 -3.11
N GLY A 104 -3.15 9.46 -2.12
CA GLY A 104 -4.35 8.62 -2.19
C GLY A 104 -4.13 7.14 -1.89
N ASN A 105 -2.97 6.76 -1.35
CA ASN A 105 -2.74 5.40 -0.85
C ASN A 105 -2.74 5.39 0.68
N TRP A 106 -3.09 4.24 1.26
CA TRP A 106 -2.98 4.02 2.70
C TRP A 106 -1.65 3.40 3.05
N ILE A 107 -1.02 3.90 4.11
CA ILE A 107 0.27 3.42 4.59
C ILE A 107 0.23 3.06 6.07
N CYS A 108 1.10 2.12 6.43
CA CYS A 108 1.33 1.68 7.79
C CYS A 108 2.83 1.64 8.04
N GLU A 109 3.33 2.52 8.90
CA GLU A 109 4.74 2.55 9.30
C GLU A 109 4.95 1.70 10.56
N TYR A 110 5.92 0.78 10.51
CA TYR A 110 6.25 -0.09 11.63
C TYR A 110 7.52 0.38 12.31
N THR A 111 7.56 0.21 13.64
CA THR A 111 8.75 0.54 14.41
C THR A 111 9.79 -0.56 14.26
N MET A 112 11.00 -0.17 13.87
CA MET A 112 12.18 -1.03 13.82
C MET A 112 13.04 -0.80 15.06
N ASN A 113 13.61 -1.86 15.64
CA ASN A 113 14.67 -1.76 16.66
C ASN A 113 16.05 -1.46 16.01
N SER A 114 16.07 -0.54 15.06
CA SER A 114 17.25 -0.06 14.33
C SER A 114 16.92 1.34 13.80
N GLU A 115 17.81 2.30 14.02
CA GLU A 115 17.64 3.68 13.54
C GLU A 115 17.95 3.82 12.03
N ASP A 116 18.59 2.82 11.43
CA ASP A 116 19.03 2.84 10.04
C ASP A 116 18.05 2.17 9.06
N MET A 117 16.98 1.55 9.58
CA MET A 117 15.97 0.84 8.80
C MET A 117 14.57 1.35 9.08
N ALA A 118 13.73 1.27 8.07
CA ALA A 118 12.30 1.52 8.16
C ALA A 118 11.53 0.38 7.51
N ALA A 119 10.27 0.23 7.93
CA ALA A 119 9.37 -0.78 7.41
C ALA A 119 7.99 -0.15 7.18
N PHE A 120 7.43 -0.38 5.99
CA PHE A 120 6.15 0.17 5.57
C PHE A 120 5.29 -0.92 4.94
N ALA A 121 3.98 -0.89 5.19
CA ALA A 121 3.01 -1.54 4.33
C ALA A 121 2.23 -0.48 3.58
N VAL A 122 2.20 -0.58 2.25
CA VAL A 122 1.49 0.34 1.37
C VAL A 122 0.35 -0.42 0.73
N GLU A 123 -0.86 0.10 0.89
CA GLU A 123 -2.05 -0.45 0.26
C GLU A 123 -1.94 -0.28 -1.26
N ALA A 124 -2.02 -1.40 -1.98
CA ALA A 124 -1.98 -1.43 -3.43
C ALA A 124 -2.46 -2.78 -3.96
N ASP A 125 -3.33 -2.75 -4.97
CA ASP A 125 -3.83 -3.95 -5.64
C ASP A 125 -2.73 -4.72 -6.40
N ASP A 126 -1.69 -4.00 -6.83
CA ASP A 126 -0.59 -4.52 -7.65
C ASP A 126 0.77 -4.10 -7.08
N MET A 127 1.83 -4.75 -7.59
CA MET A 127 3.21 -4.41 -7.23
C MET A 127 3.53 -2.95 -7.56
N ILE A 128 4.12 -2.25 -6.58
CA ILE A 128 4.60 -0.88 -6.76
C ILE A 128 6.00 -0.90 -7.36
N SER A 129 6.35 0.07 -8.21
CA SER A 129 7.71 0.16 -8.76
C SER A 129 8.73 0.50 -7.67
N PRO A 130 9.98 -0.03 -7.73
CA PRO A 130 11.02 0.30 -6.75
C PRO A 130 11.25 1.81 -6.58
N LEU A 131 11.11 2.59 -7.66
CA LEU A 131 11.21 4.05 -7.62
C LEU A 131 10.08 4.74 -6.84
N LYS A 132 8.87 4.17 -6.78
CA LYS A 132 7.80 4.66 -5.90
C LYS A 132 8.06 4.21 -4.46
N MET A 133 8.58 2.99 -4.24
CA MET A 133 8.93 2.49 -2.90
C MET A 133 9.95 3.39 -2.19
N THR A 134 11.02 3.82 -2.88
CA THR A 134 12.06 4.69 -2.28
C THR A 134 11.53 6.02 -1.73
N ARG A 135 10.35 6.48 -2.18
CA ARG A 135 9.74 7.73 -1.69
C ARG A 135 9.35 7.65 -0.23
N TYR A 136 8.92 6.49 0.24
CA TYR A 136 8.54 6.27 1.66
C TYR A 136 9.76 6.41 2.58
N PHE A 137 10.93 5.98 2.12
CA PHE A 137 12.20 6.10 2.86
C PHE A 137 12.84 7.50 2.78
N ARG A 138 12.35 8.38 1.90
CA ARG A 138 12.85 9.76 1.76
C ARG A 138 12.06 10.77 2.59
N LYS A 139 10.78 10.50 2.89
CA LYS A 139 9.93 11.38 3.71
C LYS A 139 10.19 11.25 5.22
N GLY A 140 10.84 10.17 5.67
CA GLY A 140 11.11 9.88 7.09
C GLY A 140 12.36 10.54 7.71
N ARG A 141 12.89 11.62 7.11
CA ARG A 141 13.99 12.43 7.69
C ARG A 141 13.69 13.91 7.62
#